data_AF-A0A9P9CX33-F1
#
_entry.id   AF-A0A9P9CX33-F1
#
_cell.length_a   1.000
_cell.length_b   1.000
_cell.length_c   1.000
_cell.angle_alpha   90.00
_cell.angle_beta   90.00
_cell.angle_gamma   90.00
#
_symmetry.space_group_name_H-M   'P 1'
#
loop_
_entity.id
_entity.type
_entity.pdbx_description
1 polymer ?
#
loop_
_entity_poly.entity_id
_entity_poly.type
_entity_poly.pdbx_seq_one_letter_code
_entity_poly.pdbx_strand_id
1 'polypeptide(L)'
;MGRHANPDIRRAFQEFQDADTPSKCNKVRCLHCGFVRAKNTTRQIEHLQECQSYLASPEAQTFLNNQANNNADNNPQQQIDGNIPHVSAGSSILTGQHPNPNLQVHRRGPNTKRARDGQPIAPHIQLQQNAAPSLTAHLLTVCQVPFTRATQQPFLSHAGCGSLAASPLSQWLVQDGHYARGYIRFVGQLLGKIRLPQTANSQFHPMFRTMDLLISALNNMRREMQFFEITATKYGLVLGQEPPTPITRALLDLFVSSSSPSASLLEGMVVLWGTEHCYRTAWQWAASFGTSLTTPSTEGHIAALQQALIPNWTSPAFSKFVDATRALVDELANSTTARDGKEEMTRCEEVFRQICYLEERFWPDVDGMGEDDESGRIVSTSLSLENAMSGPMNGPLNAPMNGSMNNSINVSLSGSMSGPMNGPMSGPMNGPMAGSMNGSMNGGDGTPVGDARNNFGLSNGNGLENVGQTQ
;
A
#
# COMPACT_ATOMS: atom_id res chain seq x y z
N MET A 1 41.84 -2.79 6.18
CA MET A 1 42.00 -2.70 4.71
C MET A 1 40.63 -2.84 4.08
N GLY A 2 40.18 -1.82 3.34
CA GLY A 2 38.86 -1.77 2.74
C GLY A 2 38.74 -2.72 1.56
N ARG A 3 37.69 -3.54 1.54
CA ARG A 3 37.26 -4.24 0.33
C ARG A 3 36.76 -3.17 -0.64
N HIS A 4 37.40 -3.01 -1.79
CA HIS A 4 36.90 -2.16 -2.86
C HIS A 4 35.52 -2.69 -3.29
N ALA A 5 34.46 -2.04 -2.83
CA ALA A 5 33.09 -2.33 -3.25
C ALA A 5 32.90 -1.80 -4.67
N ASN A 6 32.26 -2.59 -5.52
CA ASN A 6 31.90 -2.21 -6.89
C ASN A 6 31.16 -0.84 -6.86
N PRO A 7 31.61 0.17 -7.65
CA PRO A 7 31.01 1.51 -7.67
C PRO A 7 29.49 1.51 -7.93
N ASP A 8 28.96 0.52 -8.65
CA ASP A 8 27.53 0.41 -8.94
C ASP A 8 26.71 0.06 -7.69
N ILE A 9 27.23 -0.84 -6.85
CA ILE A 9 26.60 -1.22 -5.58
C ILE A 9 26.52 -0.02 -4.64
N ARG A 10 27.55 0.84 -4.65
CA ARG A 10 27.59 2.03 -3.80
C ARG A 10 26.57 3.10 -4.23
N ARG A 11 26.23 3.19 -5.51
CA ARG A 11 25.23 4.15 -6.00
C ARG A 11 23.82 3.61 -5.93
N ALA A 12 23.63 2.32 -6.19
CA ALA A 12 22.30 1.72 -6.25
C ALA A 12 21.75 1.31 -4.87
N PHE A 13 22.59 1.26 -3.82
CA PHE A 13 22.17 0.88 -2.48
C PHE A 13 22.55 1.89 -1.41
N GLN A 14 21.61 2.15 -0.50
CA GLN A 14 21.84 2.89 0.73
C GLN A 14 22.03 1.92 1.91
N GLU A 15 23.15 2.05 2.61
CA GLU A 15 23.46 1.24 3.79
C GLU A 15 22.91 1.87 5.07
N PHE A 16 22.27 1.07 5.93
CA PHE A 16 21.78 1.50 7.24
C PHE A 16 21.93 0.37 8.28
N GLN A 17 21.86 0.73 9.56
CA GLN A 17 21.83 -0.22 10.69
C GLN A 17 20.45 -0.20 11.34
N ASP A 18 19.98 -1.37 11.73
CA ASP A 18 18.72 -1.54 12.46
C ASP A 18 18.97 -1.24 13.94
N ALA A 19 18.29 -0.23 14.49
CA ALA A 19 18.51 0.25 15.85
C ALA A 19 17.92 -0.71 16.91
N ASP A 20 16.87 -1.44 16.56
CA ASP A 20 16.10 -2.27 17.50
C ASP A 20 16.50 -3.74 17.48
N THR A 21 17.15 -4.19 16.39
CA THR A 21 17.83 -5.49 16.34
C THR A 21 19.25 -5.31 15.82
N PRO A 22 20.27 -5.18 16.70
CA PRO A 22 21.66 -5.09 16.30
C PRO A 22 22.14 -6.45 15.77
N SER A 23 21.69 -6.81 14.58
CA SER A 23 22.27 -7.86 13.79
C SER A 23 23.71 -7.46 13.47
N LYS A 24 24.65 -8.40 13.54
CA LYS A 24 26.10 -8.16 13.31
C LYS A 24 26.43 -7.68 11.88
N CYS A 25 25.42 -7.46 11.03
CA CYS A 25 25.58 -7.13 9.63
C CYS A 25 24.71 -5.92 9.28
N ASN A 26 25.31 -4.91 8.63
CA ASN A 26 24.58 -3.77 8.09
C ASN A 26 23.46 -4.24 7.14
N LYS A 27 22.36 -3.49 7.03
CA LYS A 27 21.33 -3.67 6.00
C LYS A 27 21.58 -2.69 4.85
N VAL A 28 21.02 -3.01 3.69
CA VAL A 28 21.08 -2.20 2.47
C VAL A 28 19.70 -2.13 1.83
N ARG A 29 19.30 -0.96 1.34
CA ARG A 29 18.10 -0.79 0.51
C ARG A 29 18.48 -0.40 -0.91
N CYS A 30 17.87 -1.04 -1.90
CA CYS A 30 17.96 -0.58 -3.29
C CYS A 30 17.23 0.75 -3.45
N LEU A 31 17.91 1.76 -4.01
CA LEU A 31 17.34 3.09 -4.25
C LEU A 31 16.36 3.13 -5.42
N HIS A 32 16.34 2.09 -6.27
CA HIS A 32 15.47 2.05 -7.46
C HIS A 32 14.14 1.34 -7.21
N CYS A 33 14.13 0.25 -6.44
CA CYS A 33 12.92 -0.54 -6.17
C CYS A 33 12.56 -0.62 -4.67
N GLY A 34 13.33 0.04 -3.81
CA GLY A 34 13.05 0.08 -2.38
C GLY A 34 13.31 -1.22 -1.60
N PHE A 35 13.81 -2.29 -2.24
CA PHE A 35 14.03 -3.59 -1.59
C PHE A 35 15.12 -3.54 -0.51
N VAL A 36 14.80 -4.00 0.71
CA VAL A 36 15.70 -4.04 1.87
C VAL A 36 16.25 -5.45 2.08
N ARG A 37 17.56 -5.55 2.36
CA ARG A 37 18.22 -6.84 2.66
C ARG A 37 19.46 -6.68 3.52
N ALA A 38 19.98 -7.77 4.08
CA ALA A 38 21.29 -7.77 4.72
C ALA A 38 22.41 -7.48 3.71
N LYS A 39 23.41 -6.67 4.12
CA LYS A 39 24.57 -6.29 3.33
C LYS A 39 25.39 -7.52 2.98
N ASN A 40 25.27 -7.93 1.72
CA ASN A 40 26.03 -9.01 1.13
C ASN A 40 26.25 -8.68 -0.34
N THR A 41 27.51 -8.43 -0.72
CA THR A 41 27.91 -7.94 -2.03
C THR A 41 27.42 -8.84 -3.16
N THR A 42 27.57 -10.16 -3.04
CA THR A 42 27.11 -11.12 -4.07
C THR A 42 25.62 -11.00 -4.33
N ARG A 43 24.82 -11.02 -3.26
CA ARG A 43 23.37 -10.90 -3.38
C ARG A 43 22.89 -9.50 -3.76
N GLN A 44 23.72 -8.46 -3.57
CA GLN A 44 23.41 -7.09 -4.05
C GLN A 44 23.57 -7.04 -5.57
N ILE A 45 24.57 -7.74 -6.12
CA ILE A 45 24.77 -7.88 -7.55
C ILE A 45 23.63 -8.70 -8.18
N GLU A 46 23.27 -9.85 -7.59
CA GLU A 46 22.12 -10.66 -8.02
C GLU A 46 20.84 -9.81 -8.08
N HIS A 47 20.58 -9.01 -7.05
CA HIS A 47 19.43 -8.11 -7.03
C HIS A 47 19.44 -7.08 -8.17
N LEU A 48 20.59 -6.46 -8.48
CA LEU A 48 20.67 -5.48 -9.57
C LEU A 48 20.44 -6.10 -10.95
N GLN A 49 20.82 -7.36 -11.14
CA GLN A 49 20.56 -8.10 -12.38
C GLN A 49 19.06 -8.39 -12.59
N GLU A 50 18.27 -8.43 -11.53
CA GLU A 50 16.81 -8.70 -11.56
C GLU A 50 15.95 -7.44 -11.31
N CYS A 51 16.57 -6.32 -10.98
CA CYS A 51 15.88 -5.08 -10.63
C CYS A 51 15.53 -4.30 -11.91
N GLN A 52 14.33 -4.52 -12.44
CA GLN A 52 13.83 -3.81 -13.64
C GLN A 52 13.91 -2.29 -13.51
N SER A 53 13.59 -1.73 -12.34
CA SER A 53 13.69 -0.28 -12.07
C SER A 53 15.13 0.25 -12.16
N TYR A 54 16.12 -0.57 -11.82
CA TYR A 54 17.54 -0.24 -12.02
C TYR A 54 17.94 -0.44 -13.49
N LEU A 55 17.55 -1.55 -14.12
CA LEU A 55 17.87 -1.82 -15.53
C LEU A 55 17.29 -0.77 -16.49
N ALA A 56 16.14 -0.20 -16.15
CA ALA A 56 15.53 0.91 -16.88
C ALA A 56 16.20 2.27 -16.61
N SER A 57 17.10 2.36 -15.63
CA SER A 57 17.75 3.62 -15.28
C SER A 57 18.88 3.96 -16.27
N PRO A 58 19.17 5.27 -16.48
CA PRO A 58 20.23 5.71 -17.39
C PRO A 58 21.59 5.11 -17.03
N GLU A 59 21.85 4.89 -15.74
CA GLU A 59 23.10 4.33 -15.24
C GLU A 59 23.30 2.87 -15.70
N ALA A 60 22.26 2.03 -15.63
CA ALA A 60 22.34 0.64 -16.06
C ALA A 60 22.46 0.51 -17.59
N GLN A 61 21.78 1.37 -18.35
CA GLN A 61 21.86 1.39 -19.81
C GLN A 61 23.28 1.76 -20.29
N THR A 62 23.94 2.70 -19.62
CA THR A 62 25.32 3.10 -19.93
C THR A 62 26.30 1.94 -19.69
N PHE A 63 26.07 1.14 -18.64
CA PHE A 63 26.88 -0.03 -18.32
C PHE A 63 26.69 -1.18 -19.32
N LEU A 64 25.44 -1.48 -19.70
CA LEU A 64 25.14 -2.50 -20.73
C LEU A 64 25.76 -2.13 -22.09
N ASN A 65 25.71 -0.85 -22.49
CA ASN A 65 26.32 -0.39 -23.73
C ASN A 65 27.85 -0.52 -23.73
N ASN A 66 28.51 -0.26 -22.59
CA ASN A 66 29.95 -0.49 -22.46
C ASN A 66 30.33 -1.99 -22.48
N GLN A 67 29.42 -2.87 -22.09
CA GLN A 67 29.64 -4.32 -22.14
C GLN A 67 29.44 -4.88 -23.56
N ALA A 68 28.47 -4.33 -24.33
CA ALA A 68 28.25 -4.69 -25.72
C ALA A 68 29.41 -4.28 -26.65
N ASN A 69 30.01 -3.10 -26.43
CA ASN A 69 31.16 -2.63 -27.21
C ASN A 69 32.44 -3.47 -27.02
N ASN A 70 32.59 -4.18 -25.88
CA ASN A 70 33.76 -5.03 -25.64
C ASN A 70 33.69 -6.41 -26.32
N ASN A 71 32.53 -6.80 -26.86
CA ASN A 71 32.36 -8.09 -27.55
C ASN A 71 32.44 -7.99 -29.08
N ALA A 72 32.65 -6.79 -29.64
CA ALA A 72 32.69 -6.55 -31.09
C ALA A 72 34.09 -6.70 -31.73
N ASP A 73 35.17 -6.81 -30.94
CA ASP A 73 36.57 -6.76 -31.44
C ASP A 73 37.27 -8.12 -31.62
N ASN A 74 36.54 -9.24 -31.71
CA ASN A 74 37.14 -10.54 -32.04
C ASN A 74 36.96 -10.91 -33.52
N ASN A 75 37.83 -10.38 -34.37
CA ASN A 75 38.06 -10.90 -35.73
C ASN A 75 39.59 -11.14 -35.91
N PRO A 76 40.06 -12.36 -36.20
CA PRO A 76 41.50 -12.63 -36.18
C PRO A 76 42.11 -12.55 -37.60
N GLN A 77 42.82 -11.47 -37.94
CA GLN A 77 43.86 -11.54 -38.97
C GLN A 77 44.82 -10.32 -38.98
N GLN A 78 46.12 -10.62 -38.78
CA GLN A 78 47.34 -9.88 -39.20
C GLN A 78 47.65 -8.56 -38.46
N GLN A 79 48.88 -8.12 -38.15
CA GLN A 79 50.23 -8.68 -38.01
C GLN A 79 51.04 -7.56 -37.28
N ILE A 80 51.79 -7.92 -36.22
CA ILE A 80 53.14 -7.44 -35.83
C ILE A 80 53.44 -5.91 -35.83
N ASP A 81 53.57 -5.25 -34.66
CA ASP A 81 54.83 -4.99 -33.91
C ASP A 81 54.69 -3.84 -32.87
N GLY A 82 55.33 -4.00 -31.69
CA GLY A 82 55.98 -2.89 -30.96
C GLY A 82 55.21 -1.94 -30.01
N ASN A 83 55.05 -2.39 -28.75
CA ASN A 83 55.41 -1.65 -27.52
C ASN A 83 54.47 -0.59 -26.87
N ILE A 84 53.45 -1.02 -26.10
CA ILE A 84 52.95 -0.36 -24.85
C ILE A 84 52.31 -1.46 -23.94
N PRO A 85 52.60 -1.57 -22.63
CA PRO A 85 51.90 -2.55 -21.78
C PRO A 85 50.50 -2.04 -21.39
N HIS A 86 49.48 -2.62 -22.02
CA HIS A 86 48.06 -2.44 -21.70
C HIS A 86 47.64 -3.45 -20.60
N VAL A 87 47.29 -2.97 -19.40
CA VAL A 87 46.73 -3.84 -18.34
C VAL A 87 45.22 -3.97 -18.56
N SER A 88 44.84 -4.89 -19.44
CA SER A 88 43.48 -5.42 -19.57
C SER A 88 43.21 -6.43 -18.45
N ALA A 89 42.53 -6.02 -17.39
CA ALA A 89 42.06 -6.93 -16.35
C ALA A 89 40.72 -6.44 -15.78
N GLY A 90 39.64 -6.58 -16.55
CA GLY A 90 38.29 -6.17 -16.12
C GLY A 90 37.22 -7.25 -16.21
N SER A 91 37.33 -8.21 -17.14
CA SER A 91 36.18 -9.06 -17.49
C SER A 91 36.21 -10.50 -16.96
N SER A 92 37.34 -11.00 -16.44
CA SER A 92 37.47 -12.44 -16.14
C SER A 92 37.38 -12.83 -14.65
N ILE A 93 37.06 -11.89 -13.75
CA ILE A 93 36.95 -12.17 -12.30
C ILE A 93 35.55 -12.68 -11.90
N LEU A 94 34.55 -12.57 -12.77
CA LEU A 94 33.15 -12.88 -12.43
C LEU A 94 32.71 -14.35 -12.62
N THR A 95 33.52 -15.22 -13.24
CA THR A 95 33.10 -16.60 -13.59
C THR A 95 33.73 -17.70 -12.74
N GLY A 96 34.56 -17.37 -11.74
CA GLY A 96 35.01 -18.32 -10.71
C GLY A 96 35.89 -19.49 -11.19
N GLN A 97 36.47 -19.42 -12.40
CA GLN A 97 37.20 -20.56 -12.99
C GLN A 97 38.72 -20.65 -12.73
N HIS A 98 39.34 -19.74 -11.96
CA HIS A 98 40.74 -19.92 -11.54
C HIS A 98 41.05 -19.37 -10.13
N PRO A 99 42.00 -19.99 -9.38
CA PRO A 99 42.37 -19.54 -8.04
C PRO A 99 43.13 -18.20 -8.09
N ASN A 100 42.87 -17.36 -7.09
CA ASN A 100 43.38 -15.99 -6.97
C ASN A 100 44.93 -15.94 -6.97
N PRO A 101 45.60 -15.22 -7.89
CA PRO A 101 47.05 -15.21 -8.00
C PRO A 101 47.76 -14.44 -6.87
N ASN A 102 47.03 -13.76 -5.98
CA ASN A 102 47.62 -12.97 -4.89
C ASN A 102 47.51 -13.61 -3.50
N LEU A 103 47.25 -14.92 -3.41
CA LEU A 103 47.31 -15.64 -2.14
C LEU A 103 48.76 -16.00 -1.76
N GLN A 104 49.59 -14.99 -1.50
CA GLN A 104 50.87 -15.22 -0.83
C GLN A 104 50.60 -15.48 0.65
N VAL A 105 50.57 -16.76 1.02
CA VAL A 105 50.52 -17.22 2.41
C VAL A 105 51.88 -16.95 3.07
N HIS A 106 52.11 -15.73 3.55
CA HIS A 106 53.24 -15.47 4.45
C HIS A 106 52.87 -15.86 5.88
N ARG A 107 53.53 -16.92 6.35
CA ARG A 107 53.50 -17.39 7.75
C ARG A 107 53.83 -16.24 8.70
N ARG A 108 53.02 -16.08 9.74
CA ARG A 108 53.24 -15.13 10.84
C ARG A 108 54.57 -15.42 11.55
N GLY A 109 55.46 -14.43 11.60
CA GLY A 109 56.55 -14.33 12.59
C GLY A 109 56.12 -13.52 13.82
N PRO A 110 56.81 -13.65 14.97
CA PRO A 110 56.27 -13.21 16.26
C PRO A 110 56.52 -11.72 16.57
N ASN A 111 55.49 -11.10 17.15
CA ASN A 111 55.46 -9.97 18.09
C ASN A 111 56.73 -9.08 18.24
N THR A 112 56.61 -7.81 17.86
CA THR A 112 57.28 -6.70 18.58
C THR A 112 56.45 -5.42 18.55
N LYS A 113 56.20 -4.88 19.75
CA LYS A 113 55.57 -3.58 20.03
C LYS A 113 56.32 -2.44 19.30
N ARG A 114 55.58 -1.49 18.71
CA ARG A 114 56.11 -0.14 18.41
C ARG A 114 55.16 0.95 18.90
N ALA A 115 55.81 2.01 19.37
CA ALA A 115 55.28 3.09 20.18
C ALA A 115 54.37 4.04 19.41
N ARG A 116 53.54 4.72 20.21
CA ARG A 116 52.56 5.72 19.84
C ARG A 116 53.27 7.06 19.63
N ASP A 117 53.39 7.49 18.38
CA ASP A 117 53.75 8.87 18.03
C ASP A 117 52.59 9.54 17.29
N GLY A 118 52.27 10.74 17.76
CA GLY A 118 51.10 11.52 17.37
C GLY A 118 51.14 11.99 15.93
N GLN A 119 49.99 11.87 15.26
CA GLN A 119 49.64 12.62 14.06
C GLN A 119 48.41 13.47 14.38
N PRO A 120 48.35 14.73 13.90
CA PRO A 120 47.27 15.65 14.22
C PRO A 120 45.95 15.13 13.65
N ILE A 121 44.91 15.22 14.47
CA ILE A 121 43.53 14.87 14.15
C ILE A 121 43.10 15.67 12.92
N ALA A 122 42.85 14.99 11.81
CA ALA A 122 42.14 15.56 10.68
C ALA A 122 40.78 16.10 11.18
N PRO A 123 40.32 17.28 10.69
CA PRO A 123 39.05 17.84 11.15
C PRO A 123 37.96 16.79 10.92
N HIS A 124 37.14 16.59 11.96
CA HIS A 124 35.99 15.70 11.91
C HIS A 124 35.13 16.05 10.69
N ILE A 125 35.28 15.27 9.61
CA ILE A 125 34.22 15.15 8.62
C ILE A 125 33.08 14.56 9.41
N GLN A 126 32.05 15.37 9.69
CA GLN A 126 30.76 14.86 10.13
C GLN A 126 30.34 13.85 9.06
N LEU A 127 30.53 12.55 9.35
CA LEU A 127 29.86 11.50 8.61
C LEU A 127 28.39 11.83 8.75
N GLN A 128 27.79 12.36 7.67
CA GLN A 128 26.35 12.45 7.53
C GLN A 128 25.80 11.09 7.99
N GLN A 129 25.04 11.10 9.08
CA GLN A 129 24.35 9.91 9.54
C GLN A 129 23.55 9.43 8.34
N ASN A 130 23.90 8.27 7.78
CA ASN A 130 23.17 7.66 6.68
C ASN A 130 21.72 7.51 7.12
N ALA A 131 20.85 8.42 6.69
CA ALA A 131 19.43 8.35 7.01
C ALA A 131 18.90 7.02 6.51
N ALA A 132 18.11 6.32 7.33
CA ALA A 132 17.47 5.11 6.87
C ALA A 132 16.55 5.46 5.68
N PRO A 133 16.52 4.61 4.66
CA PRO A 133 15.66 4.85 3.51
C PRO A 133 14.17 4.84 3.90
N SER A 134 13.38 5.70 3.25
CA SER A 134 11.98 5.96 3.58
C SER A 134 11.07 5.47 2.43
N LEU A 135 10.17 4.53 2.76
CA LEU A 135 9.16 4.06 1.81
C LEU A 135 8.16 5.18 1.53
N THR A 136 7.75 5.91 2.56
CA THR A 136 6.77 7.00 2.42
C THR A 136 7.29 8.14 1.54
N ALA A 137 8.57 8.50 1.63
CA ALA A 137 9.20 9.46 0.73
C ALA A 137 9.25 8.95 -0.73
N HIS A 138 9.55 7.66 -0.92
CA HIS A 138 9.53 7.02 -2.24
C HIS A 138 8.13 7.07 -2.87
N LEU A 139 7.08 6.70 -2.12
CA LEU A 139 5.70 6.73 -2.57
C LEU A 139 5.26 8.13 -3.02
N LEU A 140 5.58 9.16 -2.23
CA LEU A 140 5.30 10.56 -2.57
C LEU A 140 6.07 11.02 -3.82
N THR A 141 7.31 10.56 -3.99
CA THR A 141 8.13 10.91 -5.16
C THR A 141 7.52 10.31 -6.44
N VAL A 142 7.16 9.02 -6.39
CA VAL A 142 6.61 8.30 -7.56
C VAL A 142 5.20 8.77 -7.90
N CYS A 143 4.41 9.16 -6.90
CA CYS A 143 3.02 9.58 -7.08
C CYS A 143 2.82 11.09 -6.92
N GLN A 144 3.86 11.91 -7.15
CA GLN A 144 3.80 13.35 -6.93
C GLN A 144 2.60 14.02 -7.60
N VAL A 145 2.40 13.78 -8.90
CA VAL A 145 1.29 14.40 -9.67
C VAL A 145 -0.09 13.89 -9.21
N PRO A 146 -0.34 12.56 -9.12
CA PRO A 146 -1.58 12.06 -8.54
C PRO A 146 -1.87 12.59 -7.13
N PHE A 147 -0.85 12.69 -6.27
CA PHE A 147 -1.00 13.18 -4.91
C PHE A 147 -1.38 14.68 -4.87
N THR A 148 -0.79 15.50 -5.74
CA THR A 148 -1.20 16.91 -5.88
C THR A 148 -2.66 17.00 -6.29
N ARG A 149 -3.11 16.22 -7.28
CA ARG A 149 -4.52 16.22 -7.67
C ARG A 149 -5.42 15.72 -6.55
N ALA A 150 -5.03 14.68 -5.81
CA ALA A 150 -5.80 14.16 -4.68
C ALA A 150 -6.04 15.19 -3.56
N THR A 151 -5.11 16.13 -3.38
CA THR A 151 -5.09 17.04 -2.23
C THR A 151 -5.41 18.50 -2.57
N GLN A 152 -5.54 18.84 -3.85
CA GLN A 152 -5.80 20.22 -4.32
C GLN A 152 -7.02 20.22 -5.24
N GLN A 153 -8.20 20.09 -4.62
CA GLN A 153 -9.48 20.03 -5.31
C GLN A 153 -10.28 21.33 -5.17
N PRO A 154 -11.10 21.73 -6.17
CA PRO A 154 -11.90 22.95 -6.11
C PRO A 154 -12.71 23.10 -4.82
N PHE A 155 -13.32 22.02 -4.35
CA PHE A 155 -14.02 21.95 -3.06
C PHE A 155 -13.20 22.55 -1.91
N LEU A 156 -11.92 22.17 -1.81
CA LEU A 156 -11.02 22.59 -0.72
C LEU A 156 -10.65 24.08 -0.83
N SER A 157 -10.48 24.61 -2.06
CA SER A 157 -10.22 26.04 -2.24
C SER A 157 -11.44 26.88 -1.89
N HIS A 158 -12.64 26.46 -2.30
CA HIS A 158 -13.88 27.14 -1.91
C HIS A 158 -14.14 27.05 -0.41
N ALA A 159 -13.84 25.91 0.21
CA ALA A 159 -13.91 25.73 1.66
C ALA A 159 -12.98 26.71 2.40
N GLY A 160 -11.74 26.85 1.93
CA GLY A 160 -10.74 27.76 2.50
C GLY A 160 -11.08 29.24 2.28
N CYS A 161 -11.59 29.60 1.11
CA CYS A 161 -12.02 30.96 0.76
C CYS A 161 -13.34 31.38 1.42
N GLY A 162 -14.09 30.44 1.99
CA GLY A 162 -15.41 30.71 2.55
C GLY A 162 -16.49 30.96 1.49
N SER A 163 -16.34 30.38 0.31
CA SER A 163 -17.28 30.49 -0.82
C SER A 163 -17.92 29.15 -1.21
N LEU A 164 -17.74 28.10 -0.39
CA LEU A 164 -18.36 26.79 -0.63
C LEU A 164 -19.82 26.80 -0.22
N ALA A 165 -20.73 26.39 -1.10
CA ALA A 165 -22.14 26.27 -0.79
C ALA A 165 -22.44 25.18 0.26
N ALA A 166 -23.61 25.29 0.90
CA ALA A 166 -24.02 24.38 1.97
C ALA A 166 -24.25 22.93 1.47
N SER A 167 -24.71 22.75 0.23
CA SER A 167 -25.03 21.43 -0.32
C SER A 167 -23.78 20.56 -0.53
N PRO A 168 -22.71 21.02 -1.21
CA PRO A 168 -21.44 20.28 -1.28
C PRO A 168 -20.89 19.90 0.09
N LEU A 169 -20.92 20.81 1.07
CA LEU A 169 -20.45 20.52 2.43
C LEU A 169 -21.25 19.38 3.07
N SER A 170 -22.58 19.43 2.96
CA SER A 170 -23.46 18.40 3.50
C SER A 170 -23.20 17.04 2.85
N GLN A 171 -23.01 17.00 1.53
CA GLN A 171 -22.70 15.77 0.80
C GLN A 171 -21.39 15.16 1.28
N TRP A 172 -20.32 15.94 1.39
CA TRP A 172 -19.05 15.46 1.90
C TRP A 172 -19.19 14.94 3.34
N LEU A 173 -19.85 15.66 4.25
CA LEU A 173 -20.07 15.20 5.64
C LEU A 173 -20.80 13.85 5.71
N VAL A 174 -21.80 13.62 4.84
CA VAL A 174 -22.51 12.34 4.77
C VAL A 174 -21.59 11.22 4.29
N GLN A 175 -20.82 11.46 3.23
CA GLN A 175 -19.89 10.47 2.67
C GLN A 175 -18.73 10.15 3.62
N ASP A 176 -18.19 11.16 4.30
CA ASP A 176 -17.13 11.00 5.29
C ASP A 176 -17.62 10.24 6.53
N GLY A 177 -18.90 10.40 6.88
CA GLY A 177 -19.55 9.56 7.88
C GLY A 177 -19.57 8.07 7.51
N HIS A 178 -19.78 7.72 6.24
CA HIS A 178 -19.70 6.32 5.78
C HIS A 178 -18.26 5.81 5.81
N TYR A 179 -17.30 6.62 5.37
CA TYR A 179 -15.87 6.34 5.44
C TYR A 179 -15.41 6.03 6.87
N ALA A 180 -15.78 6.87 7.85
CA ALA A 180 -15.45 6.70 9.26
C ALA A 180 -15.92 5.34 9.84
N ARG A 181 -17.09 4.85 9.41
CA ARG A 181 -17.61 3.54 9.83
C ARG A 181 -16.80 2.38 9.25
N GLY A 182 -16.34 2.50 8.01
CA GLY A 182 -15.43 1.54 7.38
C GLY A 182 -14.07 1.50 8.05
N TYR A 183 -13.53 2.68 8.36
CA TYR A 183 -12.23 2.85 9.01
C TYR A 183 -12.11 2.07 10.32
N ILE A 184 -13.18 2.06 11.14
CA ILE A 184 -13.19 1.29 12.41
C ILE A 184 -12.95 -0.20 12.15
N ARG A 185 -13.61 -0.78 11.14
CA ARG A 185 -13.46 -2.20 10.81
C ARG A 185 -12.07 -2.49 10.27
N PHE A 186 -11.58 -1.62 9.40
CA PHE A 186 -10.24 -1.67 8.84
C PHE A 186 -9.16 -1.71 9.91
N VAL A 187 -9.10 -0.70 10.79
CA VAL A 187 -8.09 -0.62 11.85
C VAL A 187 -8.23 -1.77 12.84
N GLY A 188 -9.46 -2.20 13.17
CA GLY A 188 -9.70 -3.38 13.99
C GLY A 188 -9.12 -4.67 13.40
N GLN A 189 -9.21 -4.84 12.07
CA GLN A 189 -8.61 -5.97 11.38
C GLN A 189 -7.08 -5.87 11.31
N LEU A 190 -6.51 -4.66 11.17
CA LEU A 190 -5.06 -4.46 11.28
C LEU A 190 -4.53 -4.83 12.66
N LEU A 191 -5.24 -4.47 13.73
CA LEU A 191 -4.90 -4.91 15.09
C LEU A 191 -4.87 -6.44 15.20
N GLY A 192 -5.83 -7.13 14.58
CA GLY A 192 -5.88 -8.59 14.55
C GLY A 192 -4.69 -9.27 13.86
N LYS A 193 -3.99 -8.55 12.96
CA LYS A 193 -2.77 -9.03 12.29
C LYS A 193 -1.53 -8.97 13.18
N ILE A 194 -1.53 -8.15 14.23
CA ILE A 194 -0.34 -7.96 15.07
C ILE A 194 -0.01 -9.24 15.83
N ARG A 195 1.28 -9.58 15.84
CA ARG A 195 1.85 -10.66 16.64
C ARG A 195 2.87 -10.06 17.59
N LEU A 196 2.54 -10.05 18.87
CA LEU A 196 3.39 -9.47 19.91
C LEU A 196 4.43 -10.50 20.36
N PRO A 197 5.74 -10.24 20.18
CA PRO A 197 6.77 -11.12 20.70
C PRO A 197 6.96 -10.92 22.21
N GLN A 198 7.51 -11.94 22.87
CA GLN A 198 7.99 -11.79 24.24
C GLN A 198 9.31 -11.01 24.20
N THR A 199 9.29 -9.78 24.73
CA THR A 199 10.46 -8.90 24.81
C THR A 199 10.54 -8.30 26.21
N ALA A 200 11.76 -8.08 26.70
CA ALA A 200 11.99 -7.40 27.98
C ALA A 200 11.64 -5.92 27.93
N ASN A 201 11.63 -5.32 26.73
CA ASN A 201 11.30 -3.90 26.54
C ASN A 201 10.32 -3.73 25.38
N SER A 202 9.03 -3.67 25.71
CA SER A 202 7.96 -3.52 24.72
C SER A 202 7.84 -2.11 24.16
N GLN A 203 8.27 -1.07 24.90
CA GLN A 203 8.05 0.33 24.52
C GLN A 203 8.74 0.73 23.21
N PHE A 204 9.92 0.16 22.94
CA PHE A 204 10.66 0.44 21.72
C PHE A 204 10.35 -0.55 20.58
N HIS A 205 9.63 -1.63 20.89
CA HIS A 205 9.41 -2.68 19.91
C HIS A 205 8.36 -2.24 18.86
N PRO A 206 8.68 -2.29 17.55
CA PRO A 206 7.83 -1.77 16.47
C PRO A 206 6.39 -2.28 16.52
N MET A 207 6.20 -3.58 16.81
CA MET A 207 4.86 -4.20 16.89
C MET A 207 3.98 -3.65 18.03
N PHE A 208 4.56 -3.34 19.19
CA PHE A 208 3.81 -2.74 20.30
C PHE A 208 3.45 -1.29 19.99
N ARG A 209 4.41 -0.52 19.45
CA ARG A 209 4.16 0.85 19.00
C ARG A 209 3.12 0.93 17.88
N THR A 210 3.13 -0.04 16.96
CA THR A 210 2.11 -0.14 15.90
C THR A 210 0.74 -0.45 16.51
N MET A 211 0.66 -1.36 17.48
CA MET A 211 -0.58 -1.65 18.21
C MET A 211 -1.12 -0.39 18.92
N ASP A 212 -0.27 0.31 19.66
CA ASP A 212 -0.65 1.54 20.38
C ASP A 212 -1.15 2.63 19.42
N LEU A 213 -0.50 2.77 18.26
CA LEU A 213 -0.93 3.71 17.22
C LEU A 213 -2.30 3.35 16.65
N LEU A 214 -2.55 2.07 16.34
CA LEU A 214 -3.85 1.62 15.83
C LEU A 214 -4.97 1.79 16.88
N ILE A 215 -4.67 1.57 18.17
CA ILE A 215 -5.62 1.87 19.26
C ILE A 215 -5.90 3.38 19.31
N SER A 216 -4.87 4.22 19.17
CA SER A 216 -5.03 5.67 19.10
C SER A 216 -5.87 6.09 17.90
N ALA A 217 -5.68 5.46 16.74
CA ALA A 217 -6.47 5.70 15.53
C ALA A 217 -7.97 5.41 15.75
N LEU A 218 -8.32 4.27 16.38
CA LEU A 218 -9.71 3.96 16.73
C LEU A 218 -10.33 4.99 17.70
N ASN A 219 -9.56 5.41 18.70
CA ASN A 219 -10.01 6.44 19.65
C ASN A 219 -10.20 7.81 18.97
N ASN A 220 -9.33 8.16 18.02
CA ASN A 220 -9.47 9.38 17.22
C ASN A 220 -10.75 9.32 16.37
N MET A 221 -10.94 8.23 15.62
CA MET A 221 -12.12 8.05 14.77
C MET A 221 -13.42 8.09 15.58
N ARG A 222 -13.45 7.49 16.79
CA ARG A 222 -14.63 7.58 17.67
C ARG A 222 -14.94 9.02 18.10
N ARG A 223 -13.91 9.81 18.42
CA ARG A 223 -14.07 11.23 18.75
C ARG A 223 -14.53 12.05 17.55
N GLU A 224 -14.04 11.72 16.36
CA GLU A 224 -14.38 12.38 15.10
C GLU A 224 -15.85 12.18 14.71
N MET A 225 -16.37 10.95 14.88
CA MET A 225 -17.81 10.70 14.70
C MET A 225 -18.68 11.59 15.61
N GLN A 226 -18.31 11.73 16.88
CA GLN A 226 -19.01 12.61 17.81
C GLN A 226 -18.83 14.09 17.45
N PHE A 227 -17.63 14.46 16.99
CA PHE A 227 -17.33 15.80 16.52
C PHE A 227 -18.22 16.21 15.35
N PHE A 228 -18.54 15.32 14.41
CA PHE A 228 -19.48 15.61 13.32
C PHE A 228 -20.90 15.85 13.83
N GLU A 229 -21.40 15.01 14.73
CA GLU A 229 -22.73 15.17 15.33
C GLU A 229 -22.86 16.52 16.07
N ILE A 230 -21.84 16.86 16.86
CA ILE A 230 -21.77 18.13 17.61
C ILE A 230 -21.67 19.33 16.66
N THR A 231 -20.82 19.23 15.63
CA THR A 231 -20.61 20.31 14.66
C THR A 231 -21.87 20.57 13.85
N ALA A 232 -22.53 19.53 13.35
CA ALA A 232 -23.79 19.65 12.63
C ALA A 232 -24.87 20.34 13.49
N THR A 233 -24.99 19.94 14.76
CA THR A 233 -25.94 20.54 15.70
C THR A 233 -25.60 22.00 16.00
N LYS A 234 -24.34 22.30 16.32
CA LYS A 234 -23.89 23.65 16.72
C LYS A 234 -24.06 24.68 15.62
N TYR A 235 -23.80 24.30 14.37
CA TYR A 235 -23.83 25.20 13.22
C TYR A 235 -25.11 25.07 12.37
N GLY A 236 -26.07 24.26 12.79
CA GLY A 236 -27.34 24.07 12.08
C GLY A 236 -27.18 23.42 10.69
N LEU A 237 -26.22 22.50 10.54
CA LEU A 237 -25.98 21.82 9.27
C LEU A 237 -27.05 20.75 9.04
N VAL A 238 -27.72 20.81 7.90
CA VAL A 238 -28.70 19.81 7.50
C VAL A 238 -27.97 18.70 6.73
N LEU A 239 -27.90 17.50 7.33
CA LEU A 239 -27.26 16.33 6.73
C LEU A 239 -28.29 15.43 6.07
N GLY A 240 -28.00 14.99 4.84
CA GLY A 240 -28.80 14.00 4.12
C GLY A 240 -28.66 12.58 4.70
N GLN A 241 -29.40 11.64 4.10
CA GLN A 241 -29.32 10.20 4.40
C GLN A 241 -28.88 9.39 3.17
N GLU A 242 -28.13 10.03 2.27
CA GLU A 242 -27.70 9.42 1.03
C GLU A 242 -26.79 8.20 1.29
N PRO A 243 -26.93 7.14 0.48
CA PRO A 243 -26.07 5.98 0.58
C PRO A 243 -24.60 6.34 0.20
N PRO A 244 -23.64 5.44 0.48
CA PRO A 244 -22.28 5.60 -0.02
C PRO A 244 -22.26 5.73 -1.54
N THR A 245 -21.59 6.75 -2.06
CA THR A 245 -21.31 6.91 -3.50
C THR A 245 -20.43 5.75 -4.01
N PRO A 246 -20.32 5.55 -5.33
CA PRO A 246 -19.39 4.57 -5.88
C PRO A 246 -17.94 4.76 -5.42
N ILE A 247 -17.47 6.01 -5.29
CA ILE A 247 -16.12 6.32 -4.80
C ILE A 247 -15.98 6.01 -3.32
N THR A 248 -16.96 6.41 -2.48
CA THR A 248 -16.97 6.04 -1.06
C THR A 248 -16.96 4.53 -0.89
N ARG A 249 -17.75 3.79 -1.67
CA ARG A 249 -17.73 2.32 -1.66
C ARG A 249 -16.37 1.75 -2.06
N ALA A 250 -15.73 2.31 -3.09
CA ALA A 250 -14.39 1.88 -3.49
C ALA A 250 -13.32 2.15 -2.42
N LEU A 251 -13.43 3.23 -1.64
CA LEU A 251 -12.59 3.47 -0.45
C LEU A 251 -12.83 2.41 0.63
N LEU A 252 -14.10 2.04 0.87
CA LEU A 252 -14.45 0.97 1.80
C LEU A 252 -13.92 -0.41 1.33
N ASP A 253 -13.93 -0.67 0.03
CA ASP A 253 -13.38 -1.90 -0.56
C ASP A 253 -11.85 -1.91 -0.49
N LEU A 254 -11.19 -0.76 -0.67
CA LEU A 254 -9.75 -0.59 -0.43
C LEU A 254 -9.40 -0.94 1.03
N PHE A 255 -10.18 -0.47 1.99
CA PHE A 255 -10.04 -0.85 3.39
C PHE A 255 -10.15 -2.36 3.59
N VAL A 256 -11.20 -2.99 3.07
CA VAL A 256 -11.40 -4.45 3.21
C VAL A 256 -10.25 -5.24 2.57
N SER A 257 -9.79 -4.83 1.39
CA SER A 257 -8.72 -5.53 0.67
C SER A 257 -7.37 -5.44 1.39
N SER A 258 -7.01 -4.25 1.89
CA SER A 258 -5.74 -3.98 2.57
C SER A 258 -5.67 -4.51 4.02
N SER A 259 -6.81 -4.83 4.64
CA SER A 259 -6.86 -5.53 5.92
C SER A 259 -7.20 -7.02 5.80
N SER A 260 -7.42 -7.54 4.58
CA SER A 260 -7.71 -8.95 4.32
C SER A 260 -6.59 -9.89 4.79
N PRO A 261 -6.84 -11.17 5.11
CA PRO A 261 -5.79 -12.09 5.56
C PRO A 261 -4.59 -12.25 4.60
N SER A 262 -4.78 -12.01 3.30
CA SER A 262 -3.74 -12.05 2.27
C SER A 262 -2.87 -10.79 2.19
N ALA A 263 -3.37 -9.64 2.66
CA ALA A 263 -2.60 -8.40 2.69
C ALA A 263 -1.61 -8.39 3.85
N SER A 264 -0.44 -7.78 3.66
CA SER A 264 0.53 -7.62 4.73
C SER A 264 0.12 -6.53 5.74
N LEU A 265 0.73 -6.55 6.92
CA LEU A 265 0.54 -5.44 7.88
C LEU A 265 1.07 -4.12 7.30
N LEU A 266 2.15 -4.17 6.52
CA LEU A 266 2.74 -2.99 5.91
C LEU A 266 1.79 -2.36 4.88
N GLU A 267 1.14 -3.15 4.02
CA GLU A 267 0.13 -2.65 3.07
C GLU A 267 -1.00 -1.91 3.79
N GLY A 268 -1.55 -2.50 4.84
CA GLY A 268 -2.56 -1.84 5.67
C GLY A 268 -2.06 -0.56 6.34
N MET A 269 -0.82 -0.55 6.83
CA MET A 269 -0.21 0.64 7.42
C MET A 269 0.05 1.74 6.37
N VAL A 270 0.36 1.38 5.12
CA VAL A 270 0.46 2.33 4.00
C VAL A 270 -0.91 2.92 3.67
N VAL A 271 -1.99 2.12 3.70
CA VAL A 271 -3.35 2.65 3.53
C VAL A 271 -3.70 3.63 4.64
N LEU A 272 -3.48 3.25 5.91
CA LEU A 272 -3.72 4.12 7.06
C LEU A 272 -2.94 5.43 6.94
N TRP A 273 -1.63 5.37 6.71
CA TRP A 273 -0.82 6.58 6.55
C TRP A 273 -1.24 7.39 5.33
N GLY A 274 -1.47 6.73 4.19
CA GLY A 274 -1.71 7.39 2.91
C GLY A 274 -3.00 8.20 2.91
N THR A 275 -4.09 7.65 3.43
CA THR A 275 -5.37 8.36 3.53
C THR A 275 -5.27 9.51 4.53
N GLU A 276 -4.70 9.28 5.71
CA GLU A 276 -4.52 10.31 6.75
C GLU A 276 -3.60 11.45 6.28
N HIS A 277 -2.57 11.11 5.50
CA HIS A 277 -1.67 12.09 4.91
C HIS A 277 -2.35 12.90 3.81
N CYS A 278 -3.13 12.26 2.91
CA CYS A 278 -3.92 12.97 1.91
C CYS A 278 -4.88 13.94 2.59
N TYR A 279 -5.62 13.49 3.62
CA TYR A 279 -6.58 14.31 4.35
C TYR A 279 -5.91 15.51 5.03
N ARG A 280 -4.81 15.28 5.75
CA ARG A 280 -4.04 16.36 6.37
C ARG A 280 -3.57 17.39 5.34
N THR A 281 -2.99 16.93 4.23
CA THR A 281 -2.44 17.81 3.20
C THR A 281 -3.55 18.59 2.48
N ALA A 282 -4.69 17.96 2.21
CA ALA A 282 -5.88 18.59 1.65
C ALA A 282 -6.40 19.74 2.53
N TRP A 283 -6.60 19.49 3.82
CA TRP A 283 -7.07 20.52 4.75
C TRP A 283 -6.02 21.59 5.04
N GLN A 284 -4.73 21.26 5.01
CA GLN A 284 -3.65 22.25 5.08
C GLN A 284 -3.65 23.17 3.86
N TRP A 285 -3.93 22.63 2.67
CA TRP A 285 -4.08 23.45 1.46
C TRP A 285 -5.31 24.35 1.55
N ALA A 286 -6.47 23.84 1.99
CA ALA A 286 -7.65 24.65 2.26
C ALA A 286 -7.36 25.80 3.25
N ALA A 287 -6.65 25.52 4.35
CA ALA A 287 -6.29 26.53 5.34
C ALA A 287 -5.39 27.64 4.79
N SER A 288 -4.63 27.39 3.71
CA SER A 288 -3.77 28.41 3.09
C SER A 288 -4.54 29.57 2.46
N PHE A 289 -5.84 29.38 2.17
CA PHE A 289 -6.72 30.43 1.63
C PHE A 289 -7.41 31.26 2.73
N GLY A 290 -7.45 30.75 3.97
CA GLY A 290 -8.21 31.34 5.08
C GLY A 290 -7.70 32.70 5.56
N THR A 291 -6.48 33.12 5.18
CA THR A 291 -5.92 34.45 5.49
C THR A 291 -6.64 35.61 4.80
N SER A 292 -7.56 35.35 3.86
CA SER A 292 -8.30 36.39 3.14
C SER A 292 -9.58 36.88 3.84
N LEU A 293 -9.98 36.26 4.96
CA LEU A 293 -11.27 36.54 5.61
C LEU A 293 -11.07 37.29 6.93
N THR A 294 -11.43 38.57 6.96
CA THR A 294 -11.29 39.44 8.15
C THR A 294 -12.49 39.41 9.09
N THR A 295 -13.60 38.77 8.70
CA THR A 295 -14.86 38.79 9.47
C THR A 295 -15.48 37.39 9.52
N PRO A 296 -15.90 36.89 10.69
CA PRO A 296 -16.60 35.61 10.80
C PRO A 296 -17.89 35.63 9.96
N SER A 297 -18.09 34.59 9.14
CA SER A 297 -19.32 34.46 8.34
C SER A 297 -20.54 34.25 9.25
N THR A 298 -21.68 34.79 8.82
CA THR A 298 -23.00 34.55 9.43
C THR A 298 -23.62 33.23 8.97
N GLU A 299 -23.10 32.62 7.91
CA GLU A 299 -23.60 31.36 7.37
C GLU A 299 -23.04 30.18 8.15
N GLY A 300 -23.92 29.34 8.70
CA GLY A 300 -23.56 28.25 9.59
C GLY A 300 -22.53 27.28 9.00
N HIS A 301 -22.68 26.94 7.71
CA HIS A 301 -21.78 26.02 7.00
C HIS A 301 -20.37 26.59 6.79
N ILE A 302 -20.25 27.86 6.42
CA ILE A 302 -18.95 28.55 6.33
C ILE A 302 -18.31 28.71 7.72
N ALA A 303 -19.10 29.07 8.73
CA ALA A 303 -18.61 29.17 10.11
C ALA A 303 -18.12 27.81 10.64
N ALA A 304 -18.82 26.71 10.33
CA ALA A 304 -18.40 25.35 10.68
C ALA A 304 -17.07 24.99 10.03
N LEU A 305 -16.90 25.29 8.74
CA LEU A 305 -15.65 25.07 8.01
C LEU A 305 -14.48 25.78 8.68
N GLN A 306 -14.61 27.07 8.90
CA GLN A 306 -13.53 27.93 9.38
C GLN A 306 -13.18 27.69 10.85
N GLN A 307 -14.18 27.47 11.70
CA GLN A 307 -13.99 27.43 13.15
C GLN A 307 -13.81 26.01 13.71
N ALA A 308 -14.26 24.98 13.00
CA ALA A 308 -14.27 23.61 13.50
C ALA A 308 -13.57 22.64 12.56
N LEU A 309 -14.01 22.54 11.30
CA LEU A 309 -13.58 21.49 10.38
C LEU A 309 -12.11 21.67 9.94
N ILE A 310 -11.77 22.82 9.34
CA ILE A 310 -10.38 23.09 8.91
C ILE A 310 -9.41 22.98 10.10
N PRO A 311 -9.65 23.63 11.26
CA PRO A 311 -8.75 23.54 12.41
C PRO A 311 -8.55 22.11 12.96
N ASN A 312 -9.52 21.22 12.80
CA ASN A 312 -9.44 19.84 13.32
C ASN A 312 -8.30 19.07 12.64
N TRP A 313 -8.29 19.03 11.30
CA TRP A 313 -7.30 18.28 10.52
C TRP A 313 -6.05 19.08 10.17
N THR A 314 -6.00 20.38 10.45
CA THR A 314 -4.74 21.15 10.44
C THR A 314 -4.10 21.25 11.82
N SER A 315 -4.65 20.58 12.84
CA SER A 315 -4.14 20.68 14.21
C SER A 315 -2.73 20.07 14.36
N PRO A 316 -1.92 20.58 15.30
CA PRO A 316 -0.63 19.97 15.63
C PRO A 316 -0.76 18.53 16.15
N ALA A 317 -1.87 18.21 16.81
CA ALA A 317 -2.13 16.86 17.32
C ALA A 317 -2.33 15.87 16.17
N PHE A 318 -3.16 16.22 15.18
CA PHE A 318 -3.37 15.41 13.99
C PHE A 318 -2.08 15.27 13.18
N SER A 319 -1.31 16.35 13.01
CA SER A 319 -0.01 16.31 12.32
C SER A 319 0.96 15.33 12.98
N LYS A 320 1.06 15.33 14.32
CA LYS A 320 1.90 14.37 15.07
C LYS A 320 1.45 12.92 14.88
N PHE A 321 0.14 12.67 14.81
CA PHE A 321 -0.40 11.34 14.55
C PHE A 321 -0.02 10.85 13.14
N VAL A 322 -0.16 11.69 12.12
CA VAL A 322 0.23 11.36 10.74
C VAL A 322 1.74 11.10 10.66
N ASP A 323 2.56 11.91 11.32
CA ASP A 323 4.02 11.73 11.36
C ASP A 323 4.45 10.47 12.10
N ALA A 324 3.76 10.11 13.19
CA ALA A 324 3.98 8.85 13.89
C ALA A 324 3.62 7.64 13.02
N THR A 325 2.52 7.72 12.27
CA THR A 325 2.10 6.68 11.32
C THR A 325 3.12 6.54 10.20
N ARG A 326 3.60 7.66 9.64
CA ARG A 326 4.67 7.70 8.63
C ARG A 326 5.95 7.01 9.12
N ALA A 327 6.38 7.32 10.34
CA ALA A 327 7.58 6.74 10.94
C ALA A 327 7.45 5.21 11.10
N LEU A 328 6.29 4.73 11.54
CA LEU A 328 6.05 3.29 11.66
C LEU A 328 5.98 2.59 10.31
N VAL A 329 5.39 3.19 9.27
CA VAL A 329 5.44 2.63 7.90
C VAL A 329 6.88 2.46 7.43
N ASP A 330 7.72 3.48 7.61
CA ASP A 330 9.13 3.42 7.23
C ASP A 330 9.90 2.37 8.04
N GLU A 331 9.64 2.26 9.33
CA GLU A 331 10.26 1.27 10.23
C GLU A 331 9.85 -0.17 9.88
N LEU A 332 8.56 -0.40 9.59
CA LEU A 332 8.03 -1.69 9.13
C LEU A 332 8.64 -2.08 7.77
N ALA A 333 8.73 -1.14 6.84
CA ALA A 333 9.38 -1.37 5.55
C ALA A 333 10.88 -1.66 5.67
N ASN A 334 11.56 -1.15 6.70
CA ASN A 334 12.99 -1.40 6.95
C ASN A 334 13.26 -2.69 7.75
N SER A 335 12.27 -3.14 8.53
CA SER A 335 12.36 -4.38 9.32
C SER A 335 11.98 -5.62 8.50
N THR A 336 11.20 -5.48 7.43
CA THR A 336 10.85 -6.62 6.56
C THR A 336 12.10 -7.30 6.00
N THR A 337 12.19 -8.61 6.23
CA THR A 337 13.23 -9.49 5.66
C THR A 337 12.59 -10.60 4.83
N ALA A 338 11.31 -10.43 4.48
CA ALA A 338 10.55 -11.39 3.69
C ALA A 338 11.27 -11.68 2.36
N ARG A 339 11.24 -12.95 1.94
CA ARG A 339 11.76 -13.36 0.63
C ARG A 339 11.12 -12.57 -0.52
N ASP A 340 9.87 -12.16 -0.32
CA ASP A 340 9.04 -11.47 -1.31
C ASP A 340 8.95 -9.95 -1.07
N GLY A 341 9.92 -9.36 -0.36
CA GLY A 341 9.90 -7.92 -0.04
C GLY A 341 9.75 -7.02 -1.27
N LYS A 342 10.19 -7.45 -2.46
CA LYS A 342 9.97 -6.72 -3.73
C LYS A 342 8.49 -6.69 -4.14
N GLU A 343 7.78 -7.79 -3.96
CA GLU A 343 6.35 -7.88 -4.26
C GLU A 343 5.54 -7.07 -3.26
N GLU A 344 5.88 -7.16 -1.96
CA GLU A 344 5.25 -6.33 -0.91
C GLU A 344 5.43 -4.83 -1.18
N MET A 345 6.63 -4.40 -1.60
CA MET A 345 6.85 -2.99 -1.98
C MET A 345 6.01 -2.60 -3.20
N THR A 346 5.90 -3.47 -4.21
CA THR A 346 5.09 -3.22 -5.41
C THR A 346 3.61 -3.03 -5.05
N ARG A 347 3.08 -3.89 -4.18
CA ARG A 347 1.71 -3.77 -3.64
C ARG A 347 1.52 -2.47 -2.86
N CYS A 348 2.51 -2.06 -2.06
CA CYS A 348 2.47 -0.76 -1.37
C CYS A 348 2.43 0.43 -2.35
N GLU A 349 3.14 0.36 -3.48
CA GLU A 349 3.04 1.41 -4.50
C GLU A 349 1.68 1.41 -5.20
N GLU A 350 1.16 0.24 -5.58
CA GLU A 350 -0.15 0.09 -6.19
C GLU A 350 -1.26 0.62 -5.28
N VAL A 351 -1.21 0.27 -3.99
CA VAL A 351 -2.20 0.72 -3.03
C VAL A 351 -2.13 2.24 -2.83
N PHE A 352 -0.93 2.82 -2.81
CA PHE A 352 -0.79 4.29 -2.69
C PHE A 352 -1.28 5.03 -3.94
N ARG A 353 -1.06 4.48 -5.14
CA ARG A 353 -1.66 5.00 -6.38
C ARG A 353 -3.19 4.95 -6.32
N GLN A 354 -3.74 3.86 -5.81
CA GLN A 354 -5.18 3.70 -5.62
C GLN A 354 -5.74 4.72 -4.62
N ILE A 355 -5.04 4.97 -3.49
CA ILE A 355 -5.41 6.04 -2.54
C ILE A 355 -5.50 7.38 -3.27
N CYS A 356 -4.46 7.78 -4.00
CA CYS A 356 -4.47 9.05 -4.73
C CYS A 356 -5.64 9.15 -5.73
N TYR A 357 -5.92 8.06 -6.45
CA TYR A 357 -7.02 8.00 -7.41
C TYR A 357 -8.40 8.18 -6.75
N LEU A 358 -8.61 7.55 -5.59
CA LEU A 358 -9.88 7.60 -4.86
C LEU A 358 -10.07 8.94 -4.15
N GLU A 359 -9.03 9.43 -3.46
CA GLU A 359 -9.03 10.71 -2.75
C GLU A 359 -9.29 11.89 -3.71
N GLU A 360 -8.73 11.86 -4.93
CA GLU A 360 -9.03 12.84 -5.99
C GLU A 360 -10.52 12.95 -6.31
N ARG A 361 -11.28 11.85 -6.18
CA ARG A 361 -12.70 11.75 -6.56
C ARG A 361 -13.65 11.70 -5.38
N PHE A 362 -13.12 11.78 -4.16
CA PHE A 362 -13.92 11.73 -2.94
C PHE A 362 -14.60 13.07 -2.67
N TRP A 363 -13.94 14.16 -3.03
CA TRP A 363 -14.46 15.52 -2.88
C TRP A 363 -15.64 15.77 -3.83
N PRO A 364 -16.71 16.43 -3.36
CA PRO A 364 -17.82 16.84 -4.24
C PRO A 364 -17.36 17.72 -5.40
N ASP A 365 -17.94 17.49 -6.58
CA ASP A 365 -17.75 18.36 -7.74
C ASP A 365 -18.42 19.70 -7.48
N VAL A 366 -17.63 20.78 -7.58
CA VAL A 366 -18.12 22.15 -7.41
C VAL A 366 -17.73 23.02 -8.60
N ASP A 367 -18.62 23.93 -8.98
CA ASP A 367 -18.38 24.87 -10.06
C ASP A 367 -17.47 26.04 -9.60
N GLY A 368 -17.19 26.98 -10.51
CA GLY A 368 -16.35 28.15 -10.19
C GLY A 368 -16.93 29.10 -9.13
N MET A 369 -18.19 28.90 -8.73
CA MET A 369 -18.87 29.65 -7.67
C MET A 369 -18.92 28.89 -6.34
N GLY A 370 -18.47 27.63 -6.31
CA GLY A 370 -18.53 26.77 -5.13
C GLY A 370 -19.90 26.10 -4.93
N GLU A 371 -20.76 26.13 -5.94
CA GLU A 371 -22.06 25.46 -5.98
C GLU A 371 -21.91 24.04 -6.54
N ASP A 372 -22.95 23.21 -6.39
CA ASP A 372 -22.97 21.86 -6.95
C ASP A 372 -22.83 21.89 -8.48
N ASP A 373 -21.79 21.25 -9.04
CA ASP A 373 -21.70 21.05 -10.48
C ASP A 373 -22.44 19.77 -10.89
N GLU A 374 -23.72 19.91 -11.26
CA GLU A 374 -24.55 18.79 -11.72
C GLU A 374 -24.03 18.15 -13.02
N SER A 375 -23.20 18.86 -13.79
CA SER A 375 -22.66 18.39 -15.07
C SER A 375 -21.65 17.26 -14.90
N GLY A 376 -20.88 17.27 -13.80
CA GLY A 376 -19.90 16.22 -13.45
C GLY A 376 -20.54 14.89 -13.06
N ARG A 377 -21.73 14.94 -12.42
CA ARG A 377 -22.49 13.76 -11.99
C ARG A 377 -23.02 12.93 -13.15
N ILE A 378 -23.42 13.55 -14.25
CA ILE A 378 -24.00 12.85 -15.41
C ILE A 378 -22.96 11.94 -16.08
N VAL A 379 -21.68 12.31 -16.09
CA VAL A 379 -20.61 11.48 -16.68
C VAL A 379 -20.28 10.27 -15.80
N SER A 380 -20.29 10.44 -14.48
CA SER A 380 -20.01 9.35 -13.52
C SER A 380 -21.19 8.36 -13.39
N THR A 381 -22.42 8.86 -13.51
CA THR A 381 -23.64 8.04 -13.49
C THR A 381 -23.97 7.42 -14.85
N SER A 382 -23.63 8.06 -15.98
CA SER A 382 -23.84 7.45 -17.31
C SER A 382 -22.99 6.21 -17.52
N LEU A 383 -21.71 6.24 -17.08
CA LEU A 383 -20.83 5.06 -17.11
C LEU A 383 -21.33 3.91 -16.21
N SER A 384 -22.14 4.21 -15.20
CA SER A 384 -22.75 3.22 -14.29
C SER A 384 -24.09 2.68 -14.82
N LEU A 385 -24.88 3.49 -15.53
CA LEU A 385 -26.19 3.10 -16.06
C LEU A 385 -26.09 2.38 -17.41
N GLU A 386 -25.09 2.72 -18.25
CA GLU A 386 -24.92 2.14 -19.58
C GLU A 386 -24.45 0.67 -19.53
N ASN A 387 -23.76 0.27 -18.46
CA ASN A 387 -23.41 -1.13 -18.18
C ASN A 387 -24.52 -1.95 -17.50
N ALA A 388 -25.58 -1.31 -16.99
CA ALA A 388 -26.66 -2.00 -16.27
C ALA A 388 -27.94 -2.21 -17.10
N MET A 389 -28.09 -1.56 -18.26
CA MET A 389 -29.32 -1.66 -19.08
C MET A 389 -29.10 -2.08 -20.54
N SER A 390 -27.96 -2.68 -20.90
CA SER A 390 -27.71 -3.22 -22.25
C SER A 390 -27.64 -4.76 -22.28
N GLY A 391 -28.72 -5.41 -21.85
CA GLY A 391 -29.03 -6.81 -22.16
C GLY A 391 -30.17 -6.89 -23.19
N PRO A 392 -30.13 -7.76 -24.22
CA PRO A 392 -30.96 -7.62 -25.40
C PRO A 392 -32.38 -8.15 -25.14
N MET A 393 -33.33 -7.23 -24.98
CA MET A 393 -34.76 -7.52 -25.10
C MET A 393 -35.32 -6.67 -26.22
N ASN A 394 -35.29 -7.19 -27.44
CA ASN A 394 -36.29 -6.89 -28.46
C ASN A 394 -36.18 -7.89 -29.63
N GLY A 395 -37.09 -8.86 -29.64
CA GLY A 395 -37.42 -9.64 -30.85
C GLY A 395 -38.23 -8.77 -31.83
N PRO A 396 -38.14 -9.00 -33.14
CA PRO A 396 -38.76 -8.13 -34.13
C PRO A 396 -40.20 -8.56 -34.40
N LEU A 397 -41.16 -7.67 -34.12
CA LEU A 397 -42.52 -7.73 -34.63
C LEU A 397 -42.79 -6.47 -35.46
N ASN A 398 -42.43 -6.52 -36.75
CA ASN A 398 -43.25 -6.04 -37.86
C ASN A 398 -42.46 -6.07 -39.17
N ALA A 399 -42.95 -6.87 -40.11
CA ALA A 399 -42.59 -6.76 -41.52
C ALA A 399 -43.30 -5.55 -42.15
N PRO A 400 -42.74 -5.00 -43.25
CA PRO A 400 -43.55 -4.56 -44.35
C PRO A 400 -43.30 -5.45 -45.58
N MET A 401 -44.37 -6.04 -46.10
CA MET A 401 -44.48 -6.48 -47.49
C MET A 401 -44.43 -5.23 -48.39
N ASN A 402 -43.35 -5.03 -49.15
CA ASN A 402 -43.42 -4.77 -50.59
C ASN A 402 -42.00 -4.68 -51.17
N GLY A 403 -41.72 -5.35 -52.29
CA GLY A 403 -40.67 -4.90 -53.21
C GLY A 403 -39.61 -5.89 -53.71
N SER A 404 -39.63 -7.18 -53.36
CA SER A 404 -38.75 -8.17 -54.02
C SER A 404 -39.45 -8.89 -55.17
N MET A 405 -40.04 -8.10 -56.08
CA MET A 405 -40.15 -8.47 -57.49
C MET A 405 -38.88 -7.99 -58.19
N ASN A 406 -37.77 -8.69 -57.96
CA ASN A 406 -36.73 -8.80 -58.97
C ASN A 406 -36.24 -10.24 -59.04
N ASN A 407 -37.21 -11.08 -59.37
CA ASN A 407 -37.08 -12.24 -60.23
C ASN A 407 -35.75 -12.22 -61.02
N SER A 408 -34.88 -13.17 -60.69
CA SER A 408 -34.59 -14.21 -61.68
C SER A 408 -33.68 -13.89 -62.86
N ILE A 409 -32.53 -13.25 -62.60
CA ILE A 409 -31.45 -13.13 -63.62
C ILE A 409 -30.12 -13.79 -63.19
N ASN A 410 -30.07 -14.52 -62.08
CA ASN A 410 -28.93 -15.41 -61.82
C ASN A 410 -29.41 -16.67 -61.10
N VAL A 411 -30.22 -17.51 -61.75
CA VAL A 411 -29.67 -18.52 -62.69
C VAL A 411 -28.38 -19.09 -62.10
N SER A 412 -28.52 -20.13 -61.29
CA SER A 412 -28.35 -21.48 -61.84
C SER A 412 -26.96 -21.69 -62.43
N LEU A 413 -25.90 -21.39 -61.67
CA LEU A 413 -24.55 -21.84 -62.01
C LEU A 413 -23.70 -22.14 -60.77
N SER A 414 -24.12 -23.12 -59.97
CA SER A 414 -23.20 -24.04 -59.25
C SER A 414 -23.97 -25.03 -58.36
N GLY A 415 -24.99 -25.69 -58.92
CA GLY A 415 -25.41 -26.98 -58.40
C GLY A 415 -24.52 -28.07 -59.01
N SER A 416 -24.10 -29.01 -58.16
CA SER A 416 -23.61 -30.36 -58.52
C SER A 416 -22.10 -30.54 -58.71
N MET A 417 -21.43 -30.91 -57.61
CA MET A 417 -20.43 -31.99 -57.43
C MET A 417 -19.82 -31.73 -56.04
N SER A 418 -19.77 -32.59 -55.04
CA SER A 418 -20.07 -34.02 -54.86
C SER A 418 -19.94 -34.28 -53.34
N GLY A 419 -20.92 -34.92 -52.69
CA GLY A 419 -20.75 -35.51 -51.35
C GLY A 419 -20.27 -36.98 -51.44
N PRO A 420 -20.44 -37.79 -50.38
CA PRO A 420 -19.62 -37.88 -49.16
C PRO A 420 -19.03 -39.31 -48.99
N MET A 421 -18.12 -39.55 -48.02
CA MET A 421 -17.78 -40.93 -47.59
C MET A 421 -17.53 -41.06 -46.09
N ASN A 422 -18.43 -41.84 -45.44
CA ASN A 422 -18.27 -42.83 -44.34
C ASN A 422 -17.41 -42.47 -43.11
N GLY A 423 -17.80 -42.67 -41.84
CA GLY A 423 -18.85 -43.44 -41.15
C GLY A 423 -18.41 -43.64 -39.68
N PRO A 424 -19.31 -43.92 -38.71
CA PRO A 424 -19.08 -43.77 -37.27
C PRO A 424 -18.59 -45.07 -36.60
N MET A 425 -17.94 -44.96 -35.43
CA MET A 425 -17.66 -46.12 -34.57
C MET A 425 -18.12 -45.86 -33.14
N SER A 426 -19.11 -46.67 -32.74
CA SER A 426 -19.80 -46.75 -31.45
C SER A 426 -19.08 -47.67 -30.45
N GLY A 427 -19.21 -47.42 -29.14
CA GLY A 427 -18.98 -48.43 -28.10
C GLY A 427 -18.83 -47.90 -26.66
N PRO A 428 -19.76 -48.18 -25.72
CA PRO A 428 -19.80 -47.65 -24.35
C PRO A 428 -19.23 -48.61 -23.29
N MET A 429 -18.84 -48.10 -22.12
CA MET A 429 -18.74 -48.92 -20.89
C MET A 429 -19.42 -48.21 -19.70
N ASN A 430 -20.52 -48.81 -19.27
CA ASN A 430 -21.26 -48.55 -18.03
C ASN A 430 -20.57 -49.26 -16.84
N GLY A 431 -20.72 -48.71 -15.63
CA GLY A 431 -20.58 -49.47 -14.38
C GLY A 431 -20.35 -48.63 -13.11
N PRO A 432 -21.36 -48.42 -12.24
CA PRO A 432 -21.26 -47.71 -10.96
C PRO A 432 -21.01 -48.65 -9.79
N MET A 433 -20.38 -48.20 -8.70
CA MET A 433 -20.55 -48.81 -7.37
C MET A 433 -20.56 -47.76 -6.26
N ALA A 434 -21.74 -47.57 -5.70
CA ALA A 434 -21.93 -47.12 -4.32
C ALA A 434 -21.67 -48.31 -3.38
N GLY A 435 -21.08 -48.04 -2.22
CA GLY A 435 -20.85 -49.02 -1.16
C GLY A 435 -20.72 -48.34 0.19
N SER A 436 -21.87 -48.07 0.81
CA SER A 436 -21.99 -47.75 2.23
C SER A 436 -21.91 -49.05 3.02
N MET A 437 -21.04 -49.16 4.02
CA MET A 437 -21.23 -50.16 5.08
C MET A 437 -20.67 -49.70 6.42
N ASN A 438 -21.62 -49.68 7.35
CA ASN A 438 -21.57 -49.42 8.77
C ASN A 438 -20.86 -50.58 9.50
N GLY A 439 -20.16 -50.32 10.60
CA GLY A 439 -19.46 -51.36 11.37
C GLY A 439 -18.89 -50.88 12.71
N SER A 440 -19.77 -50.58 13.67
CA SER A 440 -19.46 -50.50 15.11
C SER A 440 -19.38 -51.89 15.74
N MET A 441 -18.30 -52.16 16.50
CA MET A 441 -18.29 -52.78 17.86
C MET A 441 -16.82 -53.05 18.24
N ASN A 442 -16.21 -52.52 19.30
CA ASN A 442 -16.48 -52.42 20.75
C ASN A 442 -15.74 -53.51 21.57
N GLY A 443 -15.17 -53.09 22.71
CA GLY A 443 -14.49 -53.91 23.71
C GLY A 443 -13.12 -53.32 24.09
N GLY A 444 -12.90 -52.68 25.24
CA GLY A 444 -13.66 -52.62 26.49
C GLY A 444 -12.69 -52.93 27.63
N ASP A 445 -12.47 -51.97 28.52
CA ASP A 445 -12.06 -52.22 29.91
C ASP A 445 -12.62 -51.08 30.78
N GLY A 446 -13.70 -51.39 31.51
CA GLY A 446 -14.23 -50.63 32.66
C GLY A 446 -13.55 -51.13 33.94
N THR A 447 -13.61 -50.53 35.13
CA THR A 447 -14.53 -49.65 35.90
C THR A 447 -13.86 -49.50 37.31
N PRO A 448 -14.47 -48.97 38.42
CA PRO A 448 -15.72 -48.21 38.64
C PRO A 448 -15.52 -46.89 39.46
N VAL A 449 -16.31 -45.83 39.26
CA VAL A 449 -17.58 -45.39 39.93
C VAL A 449 -17.43 -44.80 41.35
N GLY A 450 -17.99 -43.59 41.52
CA GLY A 450 -18.34 -42.97 42.80
C GLY A 450 -19.02 -41.61 42.63
N ASP A 451 -20.34 -41.61 42.44
CA ASP A 451 -21.25 -40.45 42.35
C ASP A 451 -21.29 -39.59 43.63
N ALA A 452 -21.47 -38.26 43.49
CA ALA A 452 -22.37 -37.48 44.34
C ALA A 452 -22.66 -36.08 43.75
N ARG A 453 -23.95 -35.82 43.57
CA ARG A 453 -24.61 -34.54 43.26
C ARG A 453 -24.41 -33.52 44.39
N ASN A 454 -24.36 -32.21 44.07
CA ASN A 454 -25.35 -31.24 44.55
C ASN A 454 -25.23 -29.85 43.92
N ASN A 455 -26.39 -29.39 43.48
CA ASN A 455 -26.79 -28.05 43.02
C ASN A 455 -27.29 -27.23 44.24
N PHE A 456 -27.55 -25.93 44.05
CA PHE A 456 -28.18 -24.88 44.91
C PHE A 456 -27.21 -23.72 45.19
N GLY A 457 -27.55 -22.45 45.04
CA GLY A 457 -28.82 -21.78 44.75
C GLY A 457 -28.69 -20.32 45.22
N LEU A 458 -29.06 -19.37 44.36
CA LEU A 458 -29.21 -17.95 44.68
C LEU A 458 -30.36 -17.74 45.68
N SER A 459 -30.18 -16.82 46.63
CA SER A 459 -31.27 -16.28 47.45
C SER A 459 -31.28 -14.76 47.39
N ASN A 460 -32.43 -14.24 46.94
CA ASN A 460 -32.86 -12.85 47.00
C ASN A 460 -33.70 -12.68 48.29
N GLY A 461 -33.62 -11.55 48.99
CA GLY A 461 -34.47 -11.31 50.17
C GLY A 461 -34.27 -9.96 50.86
N ASN A 462 -35.27 -9.09 50.73
CA ASN A 462 -35.46 -7.75 51.29
C ASN A 462 -35.34 -7.64 52.83
N GLY A 463 -35.04 -6.43 53.34
CA GLY A 463 -35.49 -6.02 54.68
C GLY A 463 -34.75 -4.84 55.35
N LEU A 464 -35.26 -3.63 55.13
CA LEU A 464 -35.53 -2.54 56.10
C LEU A 464 -34.43 -1.98 57.05
N GLU A 465 -34.26 -0.66 56.88
CA GLU A 465 -34.27 0.42 57.91
C GLU A 465 -33.15 0.62 58.94
N ASN A 466 -32.65 1.88 58.91
CA ASN A 466 -32.25 2.77 60.00
C ASN A 466 -31.26 2.26 61.07
N VAL A 467 -30.16 2.99 61.22
CA VAL A 467 -29.95 3.98 62.30
C VAL A 467 -28.53 4.54 62.12
N GLY A 468 -28.43 5.86 62.01
CA GLY A 468 -27.14 6.55 61.98
C GLY A 468 -26.47 6.60 63.35
N GLN A 469 -25.16 6.85 63.36
CA GLN A 469 -24.50 7.76 64.29
C GLN A 469 -23.04 7.97 63.86
N THR A 470 -22.75 9.22 63.53
CA THR A 470 -21.53 9.98 63.87
C THR A 470 -20.41 9.24 64.62
N GLN A 471 -19.22 9.17 64.03
CA GLN A 471 -18.12 10.12 64.28
C GLN A 471 -17.07 10.02 63.18
#